data_AF-A0A8B5WCT5-F1
#
_entry.id   AF-A0A8B5WCT5-F1
#
_cell.length_a   1.000
_cell.length_b   1.000
_cell.length_c   1.000
_cell.angle_alpha   90.00
_cell.angle_beta   90.00
_cell.angle_gamma   90.00
#
_symmetry.space_group_name_H-M   'P 1'
#
loop_
_entity.id
_entity.type
_entity.pdbx_description
1 polymer ?
#
loop_
_entity_poly.entity_id
_entity_poly.type
_entity_poly.pdbx_seq_one_letter_code
_entity_poly.pdbx_strand_id
1 'polypeptide(L)'
;MFSRLNEWFQRNFSDPQVVILALFLILGLVVVLLFGRMLTPVVASLIIAYLLEGAVQRLERFGLPRLVSVISVFAAFMAALFFLLFGLLPMLTRQVTAIVADLPRYIRMAQDWLATLPERYPQLVSAPSDAPSDESLMGEEADQLALISQEQISQLLDNLGAELGRYGTELVTFSGVLGVVSLLIFLVLMPVLVFFFLKDKDRLIGWFAKYMPRDRGLATTVW
;
A
#
# COMPACT_ATOMS: atom_id res chain seq x y z
N MET A 1 -39.80 -21.03 7.32
CA MET A 1 -38.41 -20.53 7.39
C MET A 1 -38.35 -19.12 7.99
N PHE A 2 -39.20 -18.19 7.54
CA PHE A 2 -39.31 -16.82 8.10
C PHE A 2 -39.71 -16.75 9.59
N SER A 3 -40.50 -17.70 10.11
CA SER A 3 -40.89 -17.74 11.54
C SER A 3 -39.72 -18.01 12.49
N ARG A 4 -38.75 -18.85 12.10
CA ARG A 4 -37.54 -19.12 12.90
C ARG A 4 -36.61 -17.89 12.97
N LEU A 5 -36.57 -17.10 11.89
CA LEU A 5 -35.85 -15.82 11.84
C LEU A 5 -36.49 -14.79 12.78
N ASN A 6 -37.82 -14.74 12.83
CA ASN A 6 -38.55 -13.83 13.69
C ASN A 6 -38.45 -14.20 15.19
N GLU A 7 -38.47 -15.50 15.52
CA GLU A 7 -38.27 -15.99 16.91
C GLU A 7 -36.84 -15.74 17.40
N TRP A 8 -35.83 -15.96 16.55
CA TRP A 8 -34.43 -15.63 16.85
C TRP A 8 -34.23 -14.12 17.05
N PHE A 9 -34.86 -13.29 16.19
CA PHE A 9 -34.79 -11.84 16.28
C PHE A 9 -35.43 -11.33 17.58
N GLN A 10 -36.63 -11.78 17.91
CA GLN A 10 -37.30 -11.43 19.16
C GLN A 10 -36.46 -11.85 20.38
N ARG A 11 -35.85 -13.04 20.39
CA ARG A 11 -35.05 -13.52 21.52
C ARG A 11 -33.73 -12.76 21.69
N ASN A 12 -33.06 -12.36 20.60
CA ASN A 12 -31.80 -11.63 20.66
C ASN A 12 -31.97 -10.10 20.79
N PHE A 13 -33.05 -9.51 20.24
CA PHE A 13 -33.34 -8.07 20.33
C PHE A 13 -34.26 -7.70 21.52
N SER A 14 -34.67 -8.66 22.36
CA SER A 14 -35.40 -8.36 23.61
C SER A 14 -34.50 -7.85 24.74
N ASP A 15 -33.18 -8.02 24.63
CA ASP A 15 -32.24 -7.46 25.58
C ASP A 15 -31.89 -6.01 25.15
N PRO A 16 -32.25 -4.98 25.92
CA PRO A 16 -31.94 -3.59 25.62
C PRO A 16 -30.45 -3.36 25.32
N GLN A 17 -29.57 -4.18 25.90
CA GLN A 17 -28.12 -4.09 25.73
C GLN A 17 -27.69 -4.48 24.32
N VAL A 18 -28.28 -5.56 23.76
CA VAL A 18 -27.96 -6.04 22.41
C VAL A 18 -28.45 -5.06 21.36
N VAL A 19 -29.62 -4.44 21.57
CA VAL A 19 -30.15 -3.40 20.68
C VAL A 19 -29.24 -2.18 20.68
N ILE A 20 -28.76 -1.74 21.85
CA ILE A 20 -27.82 -0.62 21.95
C ILE A 20 -26.49 -0.96 21.27
N LEU A 21 -25.96 -2.18 21.45
CA LEU A 21 -24.73 -2.62 20.79
C LEU A 21 -24.89 -2.70 19.27
N ALA A 22 -25.99 -3.26 18.77
CA ALA A 22 -26.31 -3.31 17.34
C ALA A 22 -26.47 -1.91 16.75
N LEU A 23 -27.15 -1.01 17.46
CA LEU A 23 -27.31 0.39 17.05
C LEU A 23 -25.94 1.10 17.01
N PHE A 24 -25.09 0.91 18.03
CA PHE A 24 -23.75 1.48 18.08
C PHE A 24 -22.85 0.94 16.97
N LEU A 25 -22.94 -0.36 16.67
CA LEU A 25 -22.22 -1.00 15.57
C LEU A 25 -22.64 -0.42 14.22
N ILE A 26 -23.95 -0.33 13.96
CA ILE A 26 -24.49 0.22 12.72
C ILE A 26 -24.10 1.70 12.59
N LEU A 27 -24.23 2.48 13.66
CA LEU A 27 -23.82 3.89 13.69
C LEU A 27 -22.32 4.04 13.40
N GLY A 28 -21.48 3.26 14.08
CA GLY A 28 -20.03 3.25 13.87
C GLY A 28 -19.67 2.87 12.44
N LEU A 29 -20.33 1.86 11.88
CA LEU A 29 -20.15 1.45 10.49
C LEU A 29 -20.56 2.56 9.52
N VAL A 30 -21.71 3.20 9.73
CA VAL A 30 -22.18 4.33 8.90
C VAL A 30 -21.18 5.49 8.98
N VAL A 31 -20.68 5.82 10.17
CA VAL A 31 -19.64 6.84 10.34
C VAL A 31 -18.37 6.46 9.57
N VAL A 32 -17.92 5.21 9.63
CA VAL A 32 -16.75 4.75 8.88
C VAL A 32 -16.99 4.76 7.38
N LEU A 33 -18.18 4.40 6.90
CA LEU A 33 -18.51 4.41 5.47
C LEU A 33 -18.65 5.84 4.91
N LEU A 34 -19.24 6.76 5.67
CA LEU A 34 -19.42 8.16 5.25
C LEU A 34 -18.13 8.98 5.41
N PHE A 35 -17.42 8.82 6.53
CA PHE A 35 -16.25 9.62 6.90
C PHE A 35 -14.92 8.90 6.71
N GLY A 36 -14.89 7.66 6.20
CA GLY A 36 -13.66 6.86 6.09
C GLY A 36 -12.49 7.57 5.42
N ARG A 37 -12.76 8.35 4.36
CA ARG A 37 -11.74 9.16 3.67
C ARG A 37 -11.18 10.29 4.54
N MET A 38 -12.01 10.91 5.39
CA MET A 38 -11.59 11.94 6.35
C MET A 38 -10.99 11.34 7.63
N LEU A 39 -11.34 10.10 7.97
CA LEU A 39 -10.79 9.35 9.11
C LEU A 39 -9.42 8.75 8.82
N THR A 40 -9.10 8.51 7.55
CA THR A 40 -7.79 7.97 7.12
C THR A 40 -6.59 8.70 7.77
N PRO A 41 -6.46 10.04 7.74
CA PRO A 41 -5.36 10.74 8.41
C PRO A 41 -5.42 10.59 9.93
N VAL A 42 -6.62 10.51 10.51
CA VAL A 42 -6.80 10.29 11.96
C VAL A 42 -6.29 8.91 12.36
N VAL A 43 -6.74 7.85 11.68
CA VAL A 43 -6.31 6.47 11.95
C VAL A 43 -4.80 6.32 11.73
N ALA A 44 -4.28 6.85 10.62
CA ALA A 44 -2.84 6.83 10.36
C ALA A 44 -2.08 7.56 11.49
N SER A 45 -2.58 8.69 11.97
CA SER A 45 -1.89 9.48 13.01
C SER A 45 -1.93 8.77 14.35
N LEU A 46 -3.01 8.03 14.63
CA LEU A 46 -3.12 7.19 15.81
C LEU A 46 -2.08 6.05 15.78
N ILE A 47 -1.94 5.38 14.63
CA ILE A 47 -0.94 4.33 14.44
C ILE A 47 0.48 4.88 14.63
N ILE A 48 0.80 6.02 13.99
CA ILE A 48 2.11 6.65 14.13
C ILE A 48 2.34 7.13 15.57
N ALA A 49 1.37 7.80 16.18
CA ALA A 49 1.48 8.24 17.58
C ALA A 49 1.74 7.04 18.51
N TYR A 50 1.05 5.92 18.31
CA TYR A 50 1.30 4.70 19.07
C TYR A 50 2.71 4.15 18.85
N LEU A 51 3.24 4.22 17.62
CA LEU A 51 4.62 3.82 17.32
C LEU A 51 5.66 4.74 18.00
N LEU A 52 5.45 6.06 17.95
CA LEU A 52 6.34 7.06 18.55
C LEU A 52 6.26 7.10 20.08
N GLU A 53 5.12 6.73 20.66
CA GLU A 53 4.92 6.68 22.11
C GLU A 53 5.96 5.79 22.80
N GLY A 54 6.37 4.70 22.18
CA GLY A 54 7.45 3.85 22.69
C GLY A 54 8.81 4.57 22.75
N ALA A 55 9.06 5.54 21.86
CA ALA A 55 10.25 6.40 21.93
C ALA A 55 10.10 7.47 23.02
N VAL A 56 8.91 8.06 23.19
CA VAL A 56 8.62 9.04 24.25
C VAL A 56 8.87 8.42 25.63
N GLN A 57 8.33 7.23 25.88
CA GLN A 57 8.53 6.53 27.16
C GLN A 57 9.99 6.18 27.42
N ARG A 58 10.78 5.85 26.38
CA ARG A 58 12.22 5.65 26.52
C ARG A 58 12.93 6.93 26.99
N LEU A 59 12.51 8.10 26.51
CA LEU A 59 13.05 9.38 26.95
C LEU A 59 12.58 9.77 28.37
N GLU A 60 11.34 9.47 28.73
CA GLU A 60 10.82 9.69 30.09
C GLU A 60 11.55 8.85 31.14
N ARG A 61 12.02 7.65 30.77
CA ARG A 61 12.86 6.82 31.67
C ARG A 61 14.18 7.49 32.05
N PHE A 62 14.67 8.46 31.28
CA PHE A 62 15.84 9.27 31.64
C PHE A 62 15.50 10.43 32.59
N GLY A 63 14.25 10.52 33.06
CA GLY A 63 13.81 11.55 34.01
C GLY A 63 13.36 12.87 33.36
N LEU A 64 13.25 12.93 32.03
CA LEU A 64 12.74 14.10 31.34
C LEU A 64 11.22 14.23 31.53
N PRO A 65 10.69 15.44 31.76
CA PRO A 65 9.26 15.66 31.85
C PRO A 65 8.60 15.33 30.50
N ARG A 66 7.44 14.67 30.54
CA ARG A 66 6.68 14.16 29.38
C ARG A 66 6.62 15.13 28.20
N LEU A 67 6.39 16.41 28.46
CA LEU A 67 6.31 17.44 27.41
C LEU A 67 7.63 17.60 26.63
N VAL A 68 8.78 17.53 27.30
CA VAL A 68 10.10 17.61 26.64
C VAL A 68 10.33 16.35 25.80
N SER A 69 10.03 15.18 26.34
CA SER A 69 10.14 13.90 25.62
C SER A 69 9.26 13.86 24.36
N VAL A 70 8.02 14.37 24.45
CA VAL A 70 7.12 14.48 23.29
C VAL A 70 7.68 15.44 22.25
N ILE A 71 8.13 16.64 22.66
CA ILE A 71 8.70 17.63 21.73
C ILE A 71 9.93 17.08 21.03
N SER A 72 10.85 16.44 21.74
CA SER A 72 12.08 15.92 21.13
C SER A 72 11.82 14.77 20.17
N VAL A 73 10.94 13.82 20.53
CA VAL A 73 10.56 12.71 19.64
C VAL A 73 9.81 13.24 18.43
N PHE A 74 8.89 14.18 18.62
CA PHE A 74 8.15 14.78 17.52
C PHE A 74 9.07 15.59 16.59
N ALA A 75 10.03 16.33 17.13
CA ALA A 75 11.03 17.06 16.34
C ALA A 75 11.91 16.10 15.52
N ALA A 76 12.38 15.00 16.12
CA ALA A 76 13.13 13.97 15.40
C ALA A 76 12.28 13.30 14.31
N PHE A 77 11.01 12.99 14.59
CA PHE A 77 10.07 12.47 13.60
C PHE A 77 9.84 13.46 12.45
N MET A 78 9.64 14.74 12.76
CA MET A 78 9.45 15.79 11.76
C MET A 78 10.70 15.96 10.89
N ALA A 79 11.88 15.92 11.50
CA ALA A 79 13.15 15.95 10.77
C ALA A 79 13.30 14.74 9.84
N ALA A 80 12.97 13.53 10.31
CA ALA A 80 12.98 12.32 9.50
C ALA A 80 11.94 12.39 8.37
N LEU A 81 10.74 12.92 8.63
CA LEU A 81 9.69 13.12 7.63
C LEU A 81 10.13 14.12 6.56
N PHE A 82 10.72 15.25 6.95
CA PHE A 82 11.26 16.23 6.01
C PHE A 82 12.41 15.66 5.19
N PHE A 83 13.33 14.93 5.82
CA PHE A 83 14.39 14.22 5.10
C PHE A 83 13.81 13.21 4.11
N LEU A 84 12.77 12.47 4.51
CA LEU A 84 12.10 11.52 3.64
C LEU A 84 11.44 12.22 2.45
N LEU A 85 10.75 13.34 2.66
CA LEU A 85 10.01 14.04 1.61
C LEU A 85 10.91 14.87 0.68
N PHE A 86 11.91 15.56 1.21
CA PHE A 86 12.76 16.50 0.46
C PHE A 86 14.14 15.93 0.11
N GLY A 87 14.57 14.86 0.77
CA GLY A 87 15.81 14.14 0.46
C GLY A 87 15.53 12.86 -0.29
N LEU A 88 14.87 11.91 0.38
CA LEU A 88 14.68 10.55 -0.14
C LEU A 88 13.72 10.50 -1.32
N LEU A 89 12.54 11.12 -1.22
CA LEU A 89 11.50 11.09 -2.26
C LEU A 89 12.01 11.68 -3.59
N PRO A 90 12.62 12.88 -3.66
CA PRO A 90 13.15 13.40 -4.92
C PRO A 90 14.36 12.61 -5.43
N MET A 91 15.13 11.97 -4.55
CA MET A 91 16.18 11.04 -4.98
C MET A 91 15.55 9.79 -5.63
N LEU A 92 14.48 9.24 -5.05
CA LEU A 92 13.72 8.13 -5.61
C LEU A 92 13.05 8.50 -6.92
N THR A 93 12.43 9.67 -7.04
CA THR A 93 11.83 10.09 -8.32
C THR A 93 12.89 10.18 -9.39
N ARG A 94 14.05 10.80 -9.10
CA ARG A 94 15.18 10.84 -10.04
C ARG A 94 15.62 9.43 -10.46
N GLN A 95 15.77 8.52 -9.50
CA GLN A 95 16.17 7.13 -9.78
C GLN A 95 15.14 6.39 -10.65
N VAL A 96 13.85 6.49 -10.31
CA VAL A 96 12.78 5.85 -11.09
C VAL A 96 12.70 6.45 -12.48
N THR A 97 12.75 7.78 -12.61
CA THR A 97 12.75 8.45 -13.92
C THR A 97 13.97 8.08 -14.74
N ALA A 98 15.14 7.90 -14.12
CA ALA A 98 16.35 7.48 -14.82
C ALA A 98 16.22 6.04 -15.33
N ILE A 99 15.64 5.12 -14.55
CA ILE A 99 15.38 3.75 -14.99
C ILE A 99 14.42 3.74 -16.18
N VAL A 100 13.33 4.51 -16.10
CA VAL A 100 12.35 4.61 -17.20
C VAL A 100 12.96 5.25 -18.44
N ALA A 101 13.77 6.29 -18.28
CA ALA A 101 14.48 6.93 -19.39
C ALA A 101 15.55 6.02 -20.03
N ASP A 102 16.21 5.19 -19.23
CA ASP A 102 17.20 4.21 -19.69
C ASP A 102 16.57 2.90 -20.18
N LEU A 103 15.26 2.71 -19.97
CA LEU A 103 14.53 1.49 -20.33
C LEU A 103 14.67 1.10 -21.81
N PRO A 104 14.59 2.04 -22.79
CA PRO A 104 14.85 1.73 -24.19
C PRO A 104 16.26 1.18 -24.43
N ARG A 105 17.26 1.62 -23.65
CA ARG A 105 18.63 1.08 -23.72
C ARG A 105 18.68 -0.34 -23.19
N TYR A 106 18.03 -0.63 -22.06
CA TYR A 106 17.99 -1.98 -21.52
C TYR A 106 17.28 -2.96 -22.46
N ILE A 107 16.24 -2.51 -23.17
CA ILE A 107 15.58 -3.30 -24.22
C ILE A 107 16.54 -3.61 -25.36
N ARG A 108 17.25 -2.61 -25.91
CA ARG A 108 18.24 -2.84 -26.98
C ARG A 108 19.33 -3.82 -26.54
N MET A 109 19.82 -3.65 -25.32
CA MET A 109 20.85 -4.55 -24.76
C MET A 109 20.33 -5.99 -24.58
N ALA A 110 19.04 -6.15 -24.25
CA ALA A 110 18.38 -7.46 -24.21
C ALA A 110 18.18 -8.05 -25.62
N GLN A 111 17.79 -7.24 -26.62
CA GLN A 111 17.66 -7.64 -28.03
C GLN A 111 19.01 -8.10 -28.60
N ASP A 112 20.09 -7.36 -28.33
CA ASP A 112 21.45 -7.70 -28.75
C ASP A 112 21.89 -9.03 -28.11
N TRP A 113 21.62 -9.22 -26.82
CA TRP A 113 21.92 -10.49 -26.15
C TRP A 113 21.10 -11.65 -26.73
N LEU A 114 19.82 -11.42 -27.01
CA LEU A 114 18.93 -12.41 -27.59
C LEU A 114 19.35 -12.80 -29.00
N ALA A 115 19.90 -11.86 -29.78
CA ALA A 115 20.45 -12.12 -31.11
C ALA A 115 21.65 -13.09 -31.07
N THR A 116 22.34 -13.22 -29.92
CA THR A 116 23.42 -14.20 -29.74
C THR A 116 22.94 -15.57 -29.23
N LEU A 117 21.67 -15.71 -28.84
CA LEU A 117 21.13 -17.00 -28.39
C LEU A 117 21.08 -18.09 -29.47
N PRO A 118 20.71 -17.81 -30.74
CA PRO A 118 20.74 -18.81 -31.81
C PRO A 118 22.14 -19.41 -32.01
N GLU A 119 23.19 -18.59 -31.85
CA GLU A 119 24.58 -19.04 -31.96
C GLU A 119 25.03 -19.91 -30.76
N ARG A 120 24.55 -19.60 -29.55
CA ARG A 120 24.96 -20.32 -28.32
C ARG A 120 24.12 -21.55 -28.00
N TYR A 121 22.85 -21.56 -28.37
CA TYR A 121 21.91 -22.64 -28.11
C TYR A 121 21.13 -23.01 -29.38
N PRO A 122 21.82 -23.47 -30.44
CA PRO A 122 21.18 -23.83 -31.71
C PRO A 122 20.09 -24.89 -31.51
N GLN A 123 20.23 -25.80 -30.52
CA GLN A 123 19.21 -26.81 -30.22
C GLN A 123 17.87 -26.29 -29.65
N LEU A 124 17.77 -25.01 -29.25
CA LEU A 124 16.55 -24.41 -28.70
C LEU A 124 15.85 -23.45 -29.68
N VAL A 125 16.58 -22.94 -30.69
CA VAL A 125 16.10 -21.90 -31.61
C VAL A 125 16.01 -22.38 -33.05
N SER A 126 16.85 -23.33 -33.46
CA SER A 126 16.76 -23.99 -34.76
C SER A 126 15.91 -25.25 -34.59
N ALA A 127 14.88 -25.42 -35.43
CA ALA A 127 14.13 -26.67 -35.52
C ALA A 127 15.11 -27.86 -35.64
N PRO A 128 14.80 -29.03 -35.04
CA PRO A 128 15.71 -30.17 -35.04
C PRO A 128 16.16 -30.47 -36.47
N SER A 129 17.44 -30.24 -36.74
CA SER A 129 18.09 -30.49 -38.03
C SER A 129 18.16 -31.97 -38.40
N ASP A 130 17.68 -32.85 -37.51
CA ASP A 130 17.58 -34.30 -37.69
C ASP A 130 16.17 -34.76 -38.12
N ALA A 131 15.31 -33.85 -38.59
CA ALA A 131 14.06 -34.24 -39.25
C ALA A 131 14.41 -35.08 -40.50
N PRO A 132 13.87 -36.30 -40.64
CA PRO A 132 14.13 -37.13 -41.81
C PRO A 132 13.82 -36.35 -43.09
N SER A 133 14.72 -36.45 -44.07
CA SER A 133 14.73 -35.74 -45.36
C SER A 133 13.55 -36.06 -46.29
N ASP A 134 12.44 -36.56 -45.76
CA ASP A 134 11.21 -36.81 -46.52
C ASP A 134 10.44 -35.48 -46.65
N GLU A 135 10.90 -34.68 -47.61
CA GLU A 135 10.52 -33.29 -47.95
C GLU A 135 9.03 -33.02 -48.26
N SER A 136 8.09 -33.94 -48.06
CA SER A 136 6.73 -33.81 -48.65
C SER A 136 5.55 -33.70 -47.69
N LEU A 137 5.74 -33.80 -46.37
CA LEU A 137 4.60 -33.77 -45.42
C LEU A 137 4.77 -32.85 -44.20
N MET A 138 5.90 -32.16 -44.04
CA MET A 138 6.16 -31.31 -42.86
C MET A 138 6.71 -29.91 -43.20
N GLY A 139 6.46 -29.40 -44.41
CA GLY A 139 6.91 -28.06 -44.82
C GLY A 139 6.12 -26.91 -44.19
N GLU A 140 4.84 -27.13 -43.87
CA GLU A 140 3.93 -26.08 -43.34
C GLU A 140 3.88 -26.02 -41.81
N GLU A 141 4.25 -27.09 -41.10
CA GLU A 141 4.21 -27.15 -39.63
C GLU A 141 5.53 -26.70 -38.98
N ALA A 142 6.67 -26.85 -39.67
CA ALA A 142 7.98 -26.43 -39.16
C ALA A 142 8.11 -24.90 -39.07
N ASP A 143 7.50 -24.16 -40.00
CA ASP A 143 7.45 -22.69 -39.99
C ASP A 143 6.55 -22.16 -38.85
N GLN A 144 5.53 -22.94 -38.47
CA GLN A 144 4.67 -22.67 -37.30
C GLN A 144 5.35 -23.03 -35.97
N LEU A 145 6.35 -23.91 -36.00
CA LEU A 145 7.14 -24.34 -34.84
C LEU A 145 8.35 -23.44 -34.56
N ALA A 146 8.67 -22.47 -35.44
CA ALA A 146 9.45 -21.29 -35.11
C ALA A 146 8.62 -20.38 -34.18
N LEU A 147 8.24 -20.91 -33.01
CA LEU A 147 7.15 -20.48 -32.13
C LEU A 147 7.34 -19.09 -31.51
N ILE A 148 8.48 -18.44 -31.72
CA ILE A 148 8.73 -17.07 -31.31
C ILE A 148 9.71 -16.43 -32.30
N SER A 149 9.21 -15.67 -33.28
CA SER A 149 10.11 -14.96 -34.20
C SER A 149 10.81 -13.81 -33.47
N GLN A 150 12.08 -13.55 -33.80
CA GLN A 150 12.87 -12.47 -33.20
C GLN A 150 12.16 -11.11 -33.30
N GLU A 151 11.36 -10.93 -34.35
CA GLU A 151 10.57 -9.75 -34.64
C GLU A 151 9.33 -9.61 -33.72
N GLN A 152 8.68 -10.72 -33.37
CA GLN A 152 7.59 -10.70 -32.38
C GLN A 152 8.12 -10.32 -30.99
N ILE A 153 9.34 -10.76 -30.64
CA ILE A 153 9.97 -10.41 -29.35
C ILE A 153 10.34 -8.92 -29.34
N SER A 154 10.90 -8.38 -30.42
CA SER A 154 11.24 -6.95 -30.47
C SER A 154 9.99 -6.08 -30.37
N GLN A 155 8.91 -6.42 -31.07
CA GLN A 155 7.64 -5.69 -31.00
C GLN A 155 7.01 -5.75 -29.60
N LEU A 156 7.06 -6.90 -28.92
CA LEU A 156 6.59 -7.03 -27.54
C LEU A 156 7.41 -6.16 -26.57
N LEU A 157 8.73 -6.18 -26.70
CA LEU A 157 9.61 -5.37 -25.85
C LEU A 157 9.41 -3.87 -26.08
N ASP A 158 9.23 -3.44 -27.32
CA ASP A 158 9.01 -2.03 -27.66
C ASP A 158 7.65 -1.53 -27.12
N ASN A 159 6.59 -2.34 -27.28
CA ASN A 159 5.27 -2.02 -26.73
C ASN A 159 5.30 -1.97 -25.18
N LEU A 160 6.00 -2.92 -24.54
CA LEU A 160 6.21 -2.90 -23.08
C LEU A 160 6.98 -1.66 -22.64
N GLY A 161 8.00 -1.25 -23.40
CA GLY A 161 8.78 -0.06 -23.09
C GLY A 161 7.94 1.23 -23.18
N ALA A 162 7.11 1.35 -24.20
CA ALA A 162 6.20 2.48 -24.38
C ALA A 162 5.13 2.55 -23.28
N GLU A 163 4.53 1.41 -22.93
CA GLU A 163 3.51 1.31 -21.88
C GLU A 163 4.10 1.65 -20.49
N LEU A 164 5.26 1.07 -20.14
CA LEU A 164 5.97 1.36 -18.89
C LEU A 164 6.44 2.82 -18.82
N GLY A 165 6.86 3.40 -19.95
CA GLY A 165 7.19 4.82 -20.06
C GLY A 165 6.02 5.73 -19.71
N ARG A 166 4.82 5.40 -20.23
CA ARG A 166 3.58 6.15 -19.97
C ARG A 166 3.18 6.09 -18.49
N TYR A 167 3.11 4.90 -17.91
CA TYR A 167 2.76 4.72 -16.50
C TYR A 167 3.83 5.30 -15.55
N GLY A 168 5.11 5.15 -15.89
CA GLY A 168 6.22 5.72 -15.12
C GLY A 168 6.18 7.24 -15.09
N THR A 169 5.80 7.86 -16.21
CA THR A 169 5.66 9.33 -16.29
C THR A 169 4.43 9.81 -15.52
N GLU A 170 3.30 9.11 -15.61
CA GLU A 170 2.06 9.44 -14.89
C GLU A 170 2.22 9.38 -13.36
N LEU A 171 2.95 8.36 -12.84
CA LEU A 171 3.24 8.23 -11.41
C LEU A 171 4.10 9.36 -10.85
N VAL A 172 5.00 9.91 -11.67
CA VAL A 172 5.93 10.96 -11.26
C VAL A 172 5.31 12.35 -11.41
N THR A 173 4.49 12.56 -12.43
CA THR A 173 3.81 13.83 -12.69
C THR A 173 2.47 13.87 -11.95
N PHE A 174 2.51 14.13 -10.64
CA PHE A 174 1.36 14.54 -9.83
C PHE A 174 0.75 15.85 -10.40
N SER A 175 0.03 15.76 -11.52
CA SER A 175 -0.26 16.90 -12.39
C SER A 175 -1.49 17.70 -11.97
N GLY A 176 -2.14 17.34 -10.86
CA GLY A 176 -3.37 18.00 -10.41
C GLY A 176 -3.14 18.89 -9.18
N VAL A 177 -3.52 20.18 -9.30
CA VAL A 177 -3.61 21.12 -8.14
C VAL A 177 -4.42 20.50 -6.99
N LEU A 178 -5.50 19.78 -7.30
CA LEU A 178 -6.32 19.07 -6.30
C LEU A 178 -5.54 17.98 -5.54
N GLY A 179 -4.65 17.26 -6.22
CA GLY A 179 -3.82 16.23 -5.60
C GLY A 179 -2.78 16.83 -4.66
N VAL A 180 -2.12 17.91 -5.09
CA VAL A 180 -1.15 18.64 -4.26
C VAL A 180 -1.84 19.25 -3.03
N VAL A 181 -3.02 19.85 -3.19
CA VAL A 181 -3.79 20.41 -2.06
C VAL A 181 -4.20 19.31 -1.07
N SER A 182 -4.73 18.19 -1.57
CA SER A 182 -5.08 17.05 -0.71
C SER A 182 -3.86 16.49 0.05
N LEU A 183 -2.72 16.35 -0.65
CA LEU A 183 -1.46 15.94 -0.05
C LEU A 183 -1.00 16.91 1.03
N LEU A 184 -1.06 18.23 0.77
CA LEU A 184 -0.69 19.26 1.74
C LEU A 184 -1.59 19.21 2.98
N ILE A 185 -2.89 19.06 2.81
CA ILE A 185 -3.82 18.88 3.94
C ILE A 185 -3.42 17.66 4.74
N PHE A 186 -3.19 16.51 4.10
CA PHE A 186 -2.74 15.30 4.78
C PHE A 186 -1.42 15.51 5.51
N LEU A 187 -0.44 16.10 4.83
CA LEU A 187 0.91 16.32 5.33
C LEU A 187 0.94 17.27 6.52
N VAL A 188 0.02 18.24 6.60
CA VAL A 188 -0.09 19.16 7.73
C VAL A 188 -0.94 18.57 8.84
N LEU A 189 -2.09 17.99 8.51
CA LEU A 189 -3.04 17.45 9.49
C LEU A 189 -2.46 16.25 10.24
N MET A 190 -1.78 15.35 9.55
CA MET A 190 -1.23 14.12 10.15
C MET A 190 -0.22 14.41 11.28
N PRO A 191 0.84 15.21 11.08
CA PRO A 191 1.76 15.52 12.16
C PRO A 191 1.11 16.30 13.30
N VAL A 192 0.17 17.20 13.00
CA VAL A 192 -0.58 17.92 14.04
C VAL A 192 -1.36 16.94 14.92
N LEU A 193 -2.03 15.96 14.31
CA LEU A 193 -2.75 14.92 15.05
C LEU A 193 -1.80 13.99 15.82
N VAL A 194 -0.67 13.59 15.22
CA VAL A 194 0.36 12.79 15.90
C VAL A 194 0.87 13.53 17.15
N PHE A 195 1.17 14.81 17.03
CA PHE A 195 1.60 15.64 18.15
C PHE A 195 0.53 15.70 19.25
N PHE A 196 -0.72 15.95 18.88
CA PHE A 196 -1.83 16.00 19.83
C PHE A 196 -2.05 14.67 20.54
N PHE A 197 -2.03 13.55 19.80
CA PHE A 197 -2.18 12.22 20.37
C PHE A 197 -1.03 11.83 21.31
N LEU A 198 0.21 12.20 20.99
CA LEU A 198 1.34 12.02 21.91
C LEU A 198 1.18 12.89 23.16
N LYS A 199 0.90 14.18 23.00
CA LYS A 199 0.81 15.12 24.12
C LYS A 199 -0.35 14.79 25.07
N ASP A 200 -1.56 14.61 24.54
CA ASP A 200 -2.80 14.51 25.31
C ASP A 200 -3.31 13.07 25.52
N LYS A 201 -2.46 12.07 25.27
CA LYS A 201 -2.78 10.63 25.42
C LYS A 201 -3.56 10.31 26.70
N ASP A 202 -3.05 10.71 27.87
CA ASP A 202 -3.65 10.36 29.16
C ASP A 202 -5.07 10.93 29.31
N ARG A 203 -5.29 12.15 28.80
CA ARG A 203 -6.60 12.81 28.80
C ARG A 203 -7.57 12.12 27.87
N LEU A 204 -7.11 11.73 26.67
CA LEU A 204 -7.92 11.00 25.69
C LEU A 204 -8.34 9.64 26.23
N ILE A 205 -7.38 8.86 26.76
CA ILE A 205 -7.67 7.55 27.35
C ILE A 205 -8.57 7.69 28.58
N GLY A 206 -8.32 8.67 29.45
CA GLY A 206 -9.16 8.93 30.62
C GLY A 206 -10.60 9.30 30.26
N TRP A 207 -10.78 10.09 29.20
CA TRP A 207 -12.10 10.41 28.66
C TRP A 207 -12.79 9.16 28.09
N PHE A 208 -12.11 8.38 27.25
CA PHE A 208 -12.66 7.13 26.68
C PHE A 208 -13.01 6.10 27.77
N ALA A 209 -12.17 5.97 28.81
CA ALA A 209 -12.41 5.05 29.92
C ALA A 209 -13.69 5.37 30.71
N LYS A 210 -14.16 6.62 30.68
CA LYS A 210 -15.40 7.04 31.35
C LYS A 210 -16.67 6.51 30.65
N TYR A 211 -16.60 6.28 29.34
CA TYR A 211 -17.71 5.75 28.55
C TYR A 211 -17.73 4.22 28.49
N MET A 212 -16.66 3.55 28.98
CA MET A 212 -16.63 2.10 29.06
C MET A 212 -17.51 1.62 30.24
N PRO A 213 -18.50 0.73 30.01
CA PRO A 213 -19.29 0.16 31.09
C PRO A 213 -18.37 -0.58 32.07
N ARG A 214 -18.55 -0.33 33.37
CA ARG A 214 -17.67 -0.84 34.45
C ARG A 214 -17.76 -2.36 34.64
N ASP A 215 -18.82 -2.99 34.15
CA ASP A 215 -19.07 -4.41 34.33
C ASP A 215 -18.40 -5.25 33.23
N ARG A 216 -17.11 -5.56 33.45
CA ARG A 216 -16.34 -6.50 32.62
C ARG A 216 -16.71 -7.98 32.83
N GLY A 217 -17.68 -8.26 33.72
CA GLY A 217 -18.02 -9.61 34.17
C GLY A 217 -18.63 -10.54 33.11
N LEU A 218 -19.14 -9.99 32.00
CA LEU A 218 -19.73 -10.78 30.92
C LEU A 218 -18.70 -11.39 29.96
N ALA A 219 -17.45 -10.89 29.96
CA ALA A 219 -16.37 -11.44 29.13
C ALA A 219 -15.69 -12.67 29.76
N THR A 220 -15.92 -12.90 31.05
CA THR A 220 -15.32 -14.01 31.82
C THR A 220 -16.25 -15.19 32.06
N THR A 221 -17.54 -15.06 31.76
CA THR A 221 -18.54 -16.12 31.98
C THR A 221 -18.85 -16.95 30.72
N VAL A 222 -18.18 -16.67 29.60
CA VAL A 222 -18.36 -17.40 28.33
C VAL A 222 -16.99 -17.78 27.75
N TRP A 223 -16.15 -18.44 28.55
CA TRP A 223 -15.06 -19.30 28.11
C TRP A 223 -14.94 -20.47 29.08
#